data_AF-A0A1M6WL96-F1
#
_entry.id   AF-A0A1M6WL96-F1
#
_cell.length_a   1.000
_cell.length_b   1.000
_cell.length_c   1.000
_cell.angle_alpha   90.00
_cell.angle_beta   90.00
_cell.angle_gamma   90.00
#
_symmetry.space_group_name_H-M   'P 1'
#
loop_
_entity.id
_entity.type
_entity.pdbx_description
1 polymer ?
#
loop_
_entity_poly.entity_id
_entity_poly.type
_entity_poly.pdbx_seq_one_letter_code
_entity_poly.pdbx_strand_id
1 'polypeptide(L)'
;MIICPACKEGIEDDSHFCDQCGQELLFCKQCGHVGLGRRCTRCGGLMVSRHEKAVEKQPDANVSVSVSNVSSSVSMGPSISISQAGPSRGGLPVLTLANESLNIRIVAMNGAIIGRRKGPYIQFFEQHSYVSGVHAQLKYKPDSGWCVIDKHSSNGTRVNQRPIQPDVEMSLNNGDVLTIANINLQVIIR
;
A
#
# COMPACT_ATOMS: atom_id res chain seq x y z
N MET A 1 -4.71 -30.29 20.50
CA MET A 1 -4.22 -30.74 19.18
C MET A 1 -4.59 -29.70 18.12
N ILE A 2 -3.59 -29.11 17.48
CA ILE A 2 -3.70 -28.13 16.38
C ILE A 2 -3.17 -28.81 15.11
N ILE A 3 -3.84 -28.68 13.97
CA ILE A 3 -3.32 -29.21 12.70
C ILE A 3 -2.46 -28.14 12.02
N CYS A 4 -1.23 -28.49 11.64
CA CYS A 4 -0.32 -27.60 10.94
C CYS A 4 -0.88 -27.18 9.58
N PRO A 5 -1.08 -25.88 9.29
CA PRO A 5 -1.54 -25.44 7.97
C PRO A 5 -0.48 -25.62 6.86
N ALA A 6 0.79 -25.87 7.21
CA ALA A 6 1.88 -26.08 6.25
C ALA A 6 2.11 -27.56 5.90
N CYS A 7 2.37 -28.41 6.90
CA CYS A 7 2.67 -29.85 6.69
C CYS A 7 1.50 -30.80 7.00
N LYS A 8 0.38 -30.32 7.55
CA LYS A 8 -0.79 -31.10 8.01
C LYS A 8 -0.56 -32.04 9.21
N GLU A 9 0.61 -32.01 9.83
CA GLU A 9 0.86 -32.78 11.05
C GLU A 9 0.01 -32.30 12.24
N GLY A 10 -0.27 -33.22 13.18
CA GLY A 10 -0.87 -32.91 14.47
C GLY A 10 0.15 -32.36 15.46
N ILE A 11 -0.08 -31.15 15.94
CA ILE A 11 0.75 -30.41 16.90
C ILE A 11 0.01 -30.32 18.24
N GLU A 12 0.73 -30.24 19.36
CA GLU A 12 0.14 -29.95 20.67
C GLU A 12 -0.44 -28.52 20.74
N ASP A 13 -1.44 -28.28 21.59
CA ASP A 13 -2.16 -26.99 21.62
C ASP A 13 -1.40 -25.81 22.23
N ASP A 14 -0.22 -26.06 22.81
CA ASP A 14 0.71 -25.05 23.31
C ASP A 14 1.99 -24.86 22.47
N SER A 15 2.21 -25.66 21.42
CA SER A 15 3.39 -25.47 20.57
C SER A 15 3.26 -24.18 19.74
N HIS A 16 4.31 -23.35 19.74
CA HIS A 16 4.35 -22.09 18.99
C HIS A 16 4.83 -22.26 17.54
N PHE A 17 5.58 -23.33 17.28
CA PHE A 17 6.11 -23.71 15.99
C PHE A 17 5.73 -25.16 15.74
N CYS A 18 5.56 -25.54 14.48
CA CYS A 18 5.48 -26.94 14.12
C CYS A 18 6.84 -27.61 14.29
N ASP A 19 6.89 -28.64 15.13
CA ASP A 19 8.03 -29.51 15.38
C ASP A 19 8.54 -30.23 14.11
N GLN A 20 7.64 -30.59 13.18
CA GLN A 20 8.02 -31.27 11.93
C GLN A 20 8.49 -30.36 10.79
N CYS A 21 8.05 -29.08 10.74
CA CYS A 21 8.39 -28.18 9.62
C CYS A 21 8.94 -26.81 10.03
N GLY A 22 9.13 -26.53 11.32
CA GLY A 22 9.69 -25.28 11.84
C GLY A 22 8.79 -24.04 11.67
N GLN A 23 7.61 -24.19 11.08
CA GLN A 23 6.73 -23.06 10.73
C GLN A 23 6.05 -22.46 11.97
N GLU A 24 6.15 -21.14 12.16
CA GLU A 24 5.44 -20.42 13.23
C GLU A 24 3.92 -20.52 13.06
N LEU A 25 3.23 -20.83 14.16
CA LEU A 25 1.78 -20.90 14.23
C LEU A 25 1.19 -19.56 14.69
N LEU A 26 0.50 -18.89 13.77
CA LEU A 26 -0.21 -17.64 14.05
C LEU A 26 -1.68 -17.95 14.35
N PHE A 27 -2.23 -17.31 15.38
CA PHE A 27 -3.60 -17.49 15.85
C PHE A 27 -4.42 -16.22 15.64
N CYS A 28 -5.64 -16.37 15.12
CA CYS A 28 -6.54 -15.22 14.96
C CYS A 28 -7.14 -14.76 16.30
N LYS A 29 -6.91 -13.51 16.71
CA LYS A 29 -7.48 -12.91 17.93
C LYS A 29 -9.03 -12.95 17.99
N GLN A 30 -9.68 -13.05 16.84
CA GLN A 30 -11.14 -12.90 16.71
C GLN A 30 -11.90 -14.23 16.55
N CYS A 31 -11.22 -15.34 16.23
CA CYS A 31 -11.88 -16.65 16.05
C CYS A 31 -11.03 -17.87 16.44
N GLY A 32 -9.84 -17.68 17.01
CA GLY A 32 -8.94 -18.77 17.43
C GLY A 32 -8.30 -19.58 16.28
N HIS A 33 -8.63 -19.29 15.02
CA HIS A 33 -8.14 -20.07 13.89
C HIS A 33 -6.63 -19.97 13.71
N VAL A 34 -5.95 -21.11 13.60
CA VAL A 34 -4.53 -21.22 13.22
C VAL A 34 -4.36 -20.96 11.72
N GLY A 35 -3.25 -20.38 11.28
CA GLY A 35 -3.02 -20.12 9.86
C GLY A 35 -1.68 -19.50 9.56
N LEU A 36 -1.45 -19.27 8.28
CA LEU A 36 -0.20 -18.72 7.74
C LEU A 36 -0.40 -17.27 7.29
N GLY A 37 0.46 -16.37 7.78
CA GLY A 37 0.45 -14.95 7.42
C GLY A 37 -0.38 -14.07 8.36
N ARG A 38 -0.40 -12.76 8.06
CA ARG A 38 -0.86 -11.71 8.99
C ARG A 38 -2.39 -11.55 9.12
N ARG A 39 -3.18 -12.30 8.35
CA ARG A 39 -4.65 -12.15 8.28
C ARG A 39 -5.36 -13.49 8.17
N CYS A 40 -6.37 -13.68 9.02
CA CYS A 40 -7.18 -14.90 9.05
C CYS A 40 -7.99 -15.06 7.77
N THR A 41 -7.87 -16.23 7.13
CA THR A 41 -8.63 -16.61 5.93
C THR A 41 -10.12 -16.86 6.20
N ARG A 42 -10.51 -17.12 7.46
CA ARG A 42 -11.89 -17.39 7.87
C ARG A 42 -12.70 -16.12 8.19
N CYS A 43 -12.13 -15.18 8.96
CA CYS A 43 -12.86 -13.99 9.44
C CYS A 43 -12.21 -12.65 9.08
N GLY A 44 -11.05 -12.63 8.40
CA GLY A 44 -10.32 -11.40 8.07
C GLY A 44 -9.62 -10.70 9.25
N GLY A 45 -9.78 -11.20 10.48
CA GLY A 45 -9.14 -10.67 11.67
C GLY A 45 -7.62 -10.82 11.67
N LEU A 46 -6.92 -10.00 12.48
CA LEU A 46 -5.47 -10.08 12.64
C LEU A 46 -5.07 -11.44 13.24
N MET A 47 -3.94 -11.96 12.77
CA MET A 47 -3.29 -13.14 13.34
C MET A 47 -2.05 -12.69 14.11
N VAL A 48 -1.87 -13.25 15.30
CA VAL A 48 -0.76 -12.94 16.20
C VAL A 48 -0.10 -14.22 16.70
N SER A 49 1.15 -14.10 17.11
CA SER A 49 1.80 -15.13 17.92
C SER A 49 1.22 -15.10 19.34
N ARG A 50 1.22 -16.24 20.05
CA ARG A 50 0.74 -16.31 21.45
C ARG A 50 1.64 -15.53 22.44
N HIS A 51 2.77 -14.99 21.98
CA HIS A 51 3.78 -14.33 22.83
C HIS A 51 3.56 -12.82 23.11
N GLU A 52 2.61 -12.12 22.47
CA GLU A 52 2.38 -10.68 22.72
C GLU A 52 1.57 -10.40 24.00
N LYS A 53 2.13 -10.79 25.16
CA LYS A 53 1.64 -10.36 26.47
C LYS A 53 2.71 -10.34 27.58
N ALA A 54 3.82 -9.63 27.36
CA ALA A 54 4.75 -9.22 28.44
C ALA A 54 5.70 -8.05 28.07
N VAL A 55 5.20 -6.93 27.54
CA VAL A 55 5.89 -5.63 27.73
C VAL A 55 4.86 -4.61 28.20
N GLU A 56 4.78 -4.49 29.51
CA GLU A 56 4.02 -3.44 30.18
C GLU A 56 4.80 -2.13 30.13
N LYS A 57 4.25 -1.12 29.45
CA LYS A 57 4.37 0.28 29.89
C LYS A 57 3.05 1.00 29.63
N GLN A 58 2.62 1.71 30.65
CA GLN A 58 1.24 2.12 30.88
C GLN A 58 0.84 3.40 30.11
N PRO A 59 -0.47 3.70 30.02
CA PRO A 59 -0.98 4.88 29.36
C PRO A 59 -1.11 6.07 30.34
N ASP A 60 -0.68 7.25 29.91
CA ASP A 60 -0.98 8.50 30.61
C ASP A 60 -2.01 9.32 29.83
N ALA A 61 -3.24 9.29 30.33
CA ALA A 61 -4.30 10.21 29.93
C ALA A 61 -5.01 10.76 31.17
N ASN A 62 -4.79 12.05 31.42
CA ASN A 62 -5.76 13.02 31.92
C ASN A 62 -6.15 13.00 33.42
N VAL A 63 -5.77 14.04 34.18
CA VAL A 63 -6.63 14.69 35.20
C VAL A 63 -6.39 16.21 35.20
N SER A 64 -7.49 16.96 35.22
CA SER A 64 -7.55 18.43 35.14
C SER A 64 -7.42 19.15 36.49
N VAL A 65 -6.69 20.28 36.48
CA VAL A 65 -6.87 21.53 37.27
C VAL A 65 -6.04 22.64 36.57
N SER A 66 -6.30 23.95 36.67
CA SER A 66 -7.34 24.69 37.41
C SER A 66 -7.76 25.98 36.67
N VAL A 67 -8.72 26.73 37.22
CA VAL A 67 -9.24 28.03 36.71
C VAL A 67 -8.32 29.23 37.02
N SER A 68 -8.23 30.21 36.10
CA SER A 68 -8.79 31.58 36.28
C SER A 68 -8.17 32.67 35.37
N ASN A 69 -9.07 33.47 34.76
CA ASN A 69 -8.99 34.93 34.57
C ASN A 69 -8.03 35.63 33.56
N VAL A 70 -8.70 36.35 32.63
CA VAL A 70 -8.50 37.74 32.14
C VAL A 70 -7.25 38.13 31.34
N SER A 71 -7.25 39.11 30.41
CA SER A 71 -8.30 39.71 29.54
C SER A 71 -7.59 40.64 28.54
N SER A 72 -8.11 40.78 27.30
CA SER A 72 -7.68 41.80 26.31
C SER A 72 -6.26 41.60 25.72
N SER A 73 -5.84 42.20 24.60
CA SER A 73 -6.43 43.28 23.79
C SER A 73 -6.10 43.14 22.28
N VAL A 74 -6.67 44.06 21.50
CA VAL A 74 -6.69 44.13 20.02
C VAL A 74 -5.38 44.65 19.38
N SER A 75 -5.16 44.33 18.08
CA SER A 75 -4.98 45.31 16.96
C SER A 75 -3.91 45.00 15.89
N MET A 76 -4.39 45.00 14.64
CA MET A 76 -3.81 45.63 13.41
C MET A 76 -2.37 45.35 12.93
N GLY A 77 -2.24 44.90 11.68
CA GLY A 77 -0.99 45.03 10.89
C GLY A 77 -0.93 44.04 9.70
N PRO A 78 -0.71 44.47 8.43
CA PRO A 78 -0.99 43.63 7.26
C PRO A 78 0.24 43.06 6.52
N SER A 79 -0.07 42.26 5.49
CA SER A 79 0.75 41.92 4.32
C SER A 79 2.02 41.06 4.50
N ILE A 80 1.85 39.75 4.28
CA ILE A 80 2.71 39.03 3.31
C ILE A 80 1.78 38.44 2.25
N SER A 81 1.91 38.92 1.01
CA SER A 81 1.27 38.34 -0.16
C SER A 81 1.98 37.03 -0.52
N ILE A 82 1.46 35.90 -0.05
CA ILE A 82 1.75 34.62 -0.72
C ILE A 82 0.87 34.59 -1.97
N SER A 83 1.52 34.87 -3.09
CA SER A 83 0.90 34.98 -4.41
C SER A 83 0.05 33.77 -4.75
N GLN A 84 -1.04 34.06 -5.46
CA GLN A 84 -1.90 33.08 -6.12
C GLN A 84 -1.07 32.03 -6.87
N ALA A 85 -1.17 30.78 -6.43
CA ALA A 85 -1.23 29.64 -7.34
C ALA A 85 -2.67 29.13 -7.37
N GLY A 86 -3.59 29.99 -7.84
CA GLY A 86 -4.90 29.52 -8.28
C GLY A 86 -4.69 28.45 -9.36
N PRO A 87 -5.48 27.37 -9.39
CA PRO A 87 -5.13 26.17 -10.14
C PRO A 87 -4.97 26.50 -11.63
N SER A 88 -3.80 26.15 -12.17
CA SER A 88 -3.55 26.16 -13.60
C SER A 88 -4.70 25.46 -14.31
N ARG A 89 -5.49 26.20 -15.10
CA ARG A 89 -6.61 25.65 -15.89
C ARG A 89 -6.11 24.89 -17.13
N GLY A 90 -5.13 24.03 -16.94
CA GLY A 90 -4.88 22.88 -17.80
C GLY A 90 -5.53 21.66 -17.16
N GLY A 91 -6.12 20.78 -17.96
CA GLY A 91 -6.53 19.47 -17.45
C GLY A 91 -5.33 18.72 -16.87
N LEU A 92 -5.57 17.78 -15.94
CA LEU A 92 -4.52 16.85 -15.54
C LEU A 92 -3.97 16.17 -16.80
N PRO A 93 -2.66 16.22 -17.07
CA PRO A 93 -2.10 15.61 -18.28
C PRO A 93 -2.45 14.13 -18.29
N VAL A 94 -2.90 13.61 -19.42
CA VAL A 94 -3.48 12.27 -19.51
C VAL A 94 -2.37 11.27 -19.78
N LEU A 95 -1.92 10.58 -18.73
CA LEU A 95 -1.02 9.45 -18.89
C LEU A 95 -1.81 8.23 -19.37
N THR A 96 -1.33 7.60 -20.43
CA THR A 96 -1.78 6.30 -20.94
C THR A 96 -0.65 5.31 -20.79
N LEU A 97 -0.95 4.11 -20.29
CA LEU A 97 -0.04 2.97 -20.29
C LEU A 97 -0.50 1.99 -21.38
N ALA A 98 0.36 1.72 -22.35
CA ALA A 98 0.04 0.91 -23.52
C ALA A 98 1.02 -0.27 -23.70
N ASN A 99 0.51 -1.43 -24.10
CA ASN A 99 1.29 -2.57 -24.59
C ASN A 99 0.55 -3.21 -25.75
N GLU A 100 1.08 -3.00 -26.96
CA GLU A 100 0.52 -3.52 -28.21
C GLU A 100 0.51 -5.07 -28.24
N SER A 101 1.54 -5.72 -27.73
CA SER A 101 1.68 -7.19 -27.74
C SER A 101 0.67 -7.92 -26.86
N LEU A 102 0.15 -7.26 -25.82
CA LEU A 102 -0.89 -7.77 -24.92
C LEU A 102 -2.25 -7.11 -25.13
N ASN A 103 -2.37 -6.19 -26.11
CA ASN A 103 -3.54 -5.34 -26.33
C ASN A 103 -4.03 -4.61 -25.05
N ILE A 104 -3.11 -4.23 -24.17
CA ILE A 104 -3.41 -3.49 -22.94
C ILE A 104 -3.30 -2.00 -23.25
N ARG A 105 -4.36 -1.23 -23.01
CA ARG A 105 -4.31 0.23 -23.08
C ARG A 105 -5.17 0.83 -21.98
N ILE A 106 -4.52 1.35 -20.94
CA ILE A 106 -5.20 1.92 -19.77
C ILE A 106 -4.90 3.41 -19.63
N VAL A 107 -5.92 4.19 -19.31
CA VAL A 107 -5.77 5.60 -18.96
C VAL A 107 -5.55 5.71 -17.45
N ALA A 108 -4.47 6.38 -17.06
CA ALA A 108 -4.11 6.60 -15.68
C ALA A 108 -5.11 7.52 -14.97
N MET A 109 -5.42 7.18 -13.73
CA MET A 109 -6.25 7.96 -12.84
C MET A 109 -5.47 8.23 -11.55
N ASN A 110 -5.62 9.43 -10.98
CA ASN A 110 -4.89 9.81 -9.79
C ASN A 110 -5.27 8.92 -8.60
N GLY A 111 -4.28 8.27 -7.98
CA GLY A 111 -4.47 7.33 -6.87
C GLY A 111 -4.87 5.91 -7.30
N ALA A 112 -5.03 5.64 -8.60
CA ALA A 112 -5.48 4.33 -9.08
C ALA A 112 -4.43 3.23 -8.89
N ILE A 113 -4.90 2.03 -8.55
CA ILE A 113 -4.06 0.87 -8.29
C ILE A 113 -3.97 0.00 -9.54
N ILE A 114 -2.75 -0.39 -9.90
CA ILE A 114 -2.43 -1.46 -10.84
C ILE A 114 -2.29 -2.75 -10.03
N GLY A 115 -3.05 -3.78 -10.40
CA GLY A 115 -2.99 -5.08 -9.74
C GLY A 115 -4.09 -6.04 -10.18
N ARG A 116 -3.91 -7.32 -9.85
CA ARG A 116 -4.83 -8.42 -10.20
C ARG A 116 -6.16 -8.42 -9.47
N ARG A 117 -6.26 -7.78 -8.29
CA ARG A 117 -7.40 -7.93 -7.38
C ARG A 117 -7.94 -6.61 -6.83
N LYS A 118 -7.31 -5.48 -7.18
CA LYS A 118 -7.69 -4.15 -6.68
C LYS A 118 -7.37 -3.08 -7.71
N GLY A 119 -8.26 -2.10 -7.80
CA GLY A 119 -8.13 -0.95 -8.71
C GLY A 119 -9.00 -1.09 -9.95
N PRO A 120 -9.04 -0.04 -10.80
CA PRO A 120 -9.90 -0.01 -11.98
C PRO A 120 -9.37 -0.85 -13.15
N TYR A 121 -8.12 -1.32 -13.09
CA TYR A 121 -7.44 -2.00 -14.19
C TYR A 121 -7.45 -3.53 -14.09
N ILE A 122 -8.23 -4.11 -13.16
CA ILE A 122 -8.23 -5.57 -12.87
C ILE A 122 -8.39 -6.41 -14.14
N GLN A 123 -9.31 -6.05 -15.03
CA GLN A 123 -9.57 -6.76 -16.30
C GLN A 123 -8.34 -6.92 -17.20
N PHE A 124 -7.38 -5.99 -17.14
CA PHE A 124 -6.14 -6.05 -17.93
C PHE A 124 -5.04 -6.87 -17.26
N PHE A 125 -5.15 -7.14 -15.95
CA PHE A 125 -4.09 -7.79 -15.17
C PHE A 125 -4.49 -9.13 -14.56
N GLU A 126 -5.79 -9.42 -14.38
CA GLU A 126 -6.30 -10.56 -13.60
C GLU A 126 -5.69 -11.93 -14.00
N GLN A 127 -5.49 -12.16 -15.30
CA GLN A 127 -4.90 -13.38 -15.85
C GLN A 127 -3.37 -13.48 -15.65
N HIS A 128 -2.70 -12.37 -15.34
CA HIS A 128 -1.24 -12.30 -15.24
C HIS A 128 -0.75 -12.67 -13.83
N SER A 129 -0.54 -13.97 -13.60
CA SER A 129 -0.13 -14.56 -12.31
C SER A 129 1.06 -13.88 -11.62
N TYR A 130 2.02 -13.34 -12.38
CA TYR A 130 3.20 -12.62 -11.86
C TYR A 130 2.89 -11.20 -11.34
N VAL A 131 1.79 -10.58 -11.75
CA VAL A 131 1.35 -9.30 -11.22
C VAL A 131 0.78 -9.52 -9.81
N SER A 132 0.98 -8.60 -8.89
CA SER A 132 0.49 -8.74 -7.51
C SER A 132 -0.98 -8.30 -7.40
N GLY A 133 -1.72 -8.77 -6.38
CA GLY A 133 -3.13 -8.40 -6.19
C GLY A 133 -3.33 -6.88 -6.04
N VAL A 134 -2.39 -6.26 -5.35
CA VAL A 134 -2.04 -4.83 -5.36
C VAL A 134 -0.56 -4.83 -5.78
N HIS A 135 -0.19 -4.18 -6.89
CA HIS A 135 1.19 -4.22 -7.39
C HIS A 135 1.83 -2.84 -7.37
N ALA A 136 1.20 -1.85 -8.02
CA ALA A 136 1.66 -0.48 -8.00
C ALA A 136 0.49 0.50 -7.87
N GLN A 137 0.77 1.75 -7.51
CA GLN A 137 -0.19 2.84 -7.52
C GLN A 137 0.31 3.95 -8.43
N LEU A 138 -0.58 4.46 -9.29
CA LEU A 138 -0.35 5.68 -10.06
C LEU A 138 -0.84 6.87 -9.26
N LYS A 139 -0.06 7.95 -9.24
CA LYS A 139 -0.39 9.18 -8.52
C LYS A 139 0.08 10.37 -9.34
N TYR A 140 -0.72 11.43 -9.37
CA TYR A 140 -0.32 12.69 -9.98
C TYR A 140 0.07 13.70 -8.91
N LYS A 141 1.19 14.39 -9.10
CA LYS A 141 1.63 15.54 -8.31
C LYS A 141 1.71 16.78 -9.22
N PRO A 142 1.20 17.95 -8.79
CA PRO A 142 1.40 19.20 -9.54
C PRO A 142 2.88 19.51 -9.81
N ASP A 143 3.76 19.20 -8.84
CA ASP A 143 5.18 19.58 -8.85
C ASP A 143 6.08 18.60 -9.61
N SER A 144 5.67 17.32 -9.74
CA SER A 144 6.50 16.23 -10.28
C SER A 144 5.86 15.49 -11.44
N GLY A 145 4.65 15.88 -11.86
CA GLY A 145 3.87 15.18 -12.87
C GLY A 145 3.33 13.83 -12.38
N TRP A 146 3.29 12.85 -13.28
CA TRP A 146 2.88 11.49 -12.91
C TRP A 146 3.99 10.74 -12.19
N CYS A 147 3.60 9.97 -11.18
CA CYS A 147 4.48 9.09 -10.44
C CYS A 147 3.86 7.69 -10.33
N VAL A 148 4.73 6.69 -10.21
CA VAL A 148 4.40 5.33 -9.82
C VAL A 148 5.00 5.01 -8.45
N ILE A 149 4.26 4.25 -7.65
CA ILE A 149 4.68 3.75 -6.34
C ILE A 149 4.53 2.23 -6.37
N ASP A 150 5.61 1.48 -6.17
CA ASP A 150 5.49 0.03 -5.98
C ASP A 150 4.90 -0.25 -4.59
N LYS A 151 3.88 -1.11 -4.52
CA LYS A 151 3.14 -1.42 -3.29
C LYS A 151 3.58 -2.75 -2.66
N HIS A 152 4.90 -2.92 -2.52
CA HIS A 152 5.55 -4.17 -2.11
C HIS A 152 5.15 -5.35 -3.01
N SER A 153 5.33 -5.16 -4.32
CA SER A 153 5.02 -6.22 -5.28
C SER A 153 6.04 -7.37 -5.22
N SER A 154 5.57 -8.58 -5.57
CA SER A 154 6.37 -9.81 -5.43
C SER A 154 7.47 -9.95 -6.47
N ASN A 155 7.29 -9.35 -7.65
CA ASN A 155 8.23 -9.41 -8.78
C ASN A 155 8.86 -8.04 -9.10
N GLY A 156 8.51 -7.00 -8.33
CA GLY A 156 8.99 -5.62 -8.51
C GLY A 156 8.33 -4.85 -9.66
N THR A 157 8.38 -3.53 -9.53
CA THR A 157 8.14 -2.55 -10.59
C THR A 157 9.47 -2.01 -11.11
N ARG A 158 9.56 -1.70 -12.41
CA ARG A 158 10.76 -1.07 -13.02
C ARG A 158 10.36 0.09 -13.93
N VAL A 159 11.21 1.12 -14.01
CA VAL A 159 11.08 2.24 -14.95
C VAL A 159 12.33 2.30 -15.80
N ASN A 160 12.19 2.20 -17.12
CA ASN A 160 13.29 2.10 -18.09
C ASN A 160 14.30 1.01 -17.69
N GLN A 161 13.80 -0.21 -17.48
CA GLN A 161 14.53 -1.41 -17.00
C GLN A 161 15.13 -1.33 -15.59
N ARG A 162 15.22 -0.14 -14.98
CA ARG A 162 15.74 0.04 -13.61
C ARG A 162 14.66 -0.25 -12.57
N PRO A 163 14.89 -1.16 -11.61
CA PRO A 163 13.94 -1.40 -10.53
C PRO A 163 13.78 -0.18 -9.64
N ILE A 164 12.55 0.06 -9.17
CA ILE A 164 12.25 1.14 -8.21
C ILE A 164 12.15 0.58 -6.79
N GLN A 165 12.33 1.43 -5.78
CA GLN A 165 12.17 1.03 -4.38
C GLN A 165 10.68 0.93 -4.00
N PRO A 166 10.26 -0.08 -3.23
CA PRO A 166 8.90 -0.16 -2.67
C PRO A 166 8.55 1.07 -1.85
N ASP A 167 7.30 1.52 -1.99
CA ASP A 167 6.72 2.69 -1.32
C ASP A 167 7.45 4.04 -1.53
N VAL A 168 8.38 4.09 -2.50
CA VAL A 168 9.00 5.34 -2.99
C VAL A 168 8.30 5.81 -4.27
N GLU A 169 8.00 7.10 -4.34
CA GLU A 169 7.40 7.75 -5.52
C GLU A 169 8.47 7.97 -6.61
N MET A 170 8.38 7.22 -7.71
CA MET A 170 9.21 7.41 -8.91
C MET A 170 8.44 8.19 -9.97
N SER A 171 9.00 9.27 -10.51
CA SER A 171 8.39 10.02 -11.62
C SER A 171 8.37 9.23 -12.93
N LEU A 172 7.35 9.47 -13.74
CA LEU A 172 7.16 8.91 -15.08
C LEU A 172 7.12 10.04 -16.11
N ASN A 173 7.91 9.89 -17.17
CA ASN A 173 8.00 10.83 -18.28
C ASN A 173 7.38 10.22 -19.56
N ASN A 174 7.00 11.08 -20.51
CA ASN A 174 6.53 10.62 -21.80
C ASN A 174 7.62 9.85 -22.55
N GLY A 175 7.30 8.62 -23.00
CA GLY A 175 8.24 7.72 -23.65
C GLY A 175 8.91 6.69 -22.73
N ASP A 176 8.76 6.80 -21.41
CA ASP A 176 9.30 5.83 -20.46
C ASP A 176 8.65 4.44 -20.64
N VAL A 177 9.38 3.37 -20.29
CA VAL A 177 8.85 2.00 -20.21
C VAL A 177 8.67 1.60 -18.76
N LEU A 178 7.42 1.49 -18.31
CA LEU A 178 7.02 1.01 -17.00
C LEU A 178 6.82 -0.51 -17.04
N THR A 179 7.72 -1.28 -16.44
CA THR A 179 7.58 -2.73 -16.31
C THR A 179 6.88 -3.09 -15.00
N ILE A 180 5.74 -3.78 -15.11
CA ILE A 180 4.92 -4.31 -14.00
C ILE A 180 5.13 -5.83 -13.99
N ALA A 181 5.93 -6.35 -13.05
CA ALA A 181 6.41 -7.74 -13.07
C ALA A 181 7.08 -8.14 -14.41
N ASN A 182 6.35 -8.85 -15.28
CA ASN A 182 6.80 -9.29 -16.61
C ASN A 182 6.11 -8.55 -17.77
N ILE A 183 5.33 -7.49 -17.50
CA ILE A 183 4.58 -6.72 -18.49
C ILE A 183 5.24 -5.36 -18.68
N ASN A 184 5.71 -5.07 -19.89
CA ASN A 184 6.24 -3.75 -20.25
C ASN A 184 5.10 -2.85 -20.74
N LEU A 185 4.90 -1.69 -20.12
CA LEU A 185 3.89 -0.70 -20.52
C LEU A 185 4.62 0.58 -20.97
N GLN A 186 4.38 1.02 -22.19
CA GLN A 186 4.85 2.31 -22.68
C GLN A 186 4.04 3.44 -22.05
N VAL A 187 4.73 4.41 -21.47
CA VAL A 187 4.17 5.63 -20.89
C VAL A 187 3.97 6.66 -21.99
N ILE A 188 2.74 7.10 -22.19
CA ILE A 188 2.39 8.14 -23.16
C ILE A 188 1.60 9.22 -22.42
N ILE A 189 2.17 10.42 -22.29
CA ILE A 189 1.54 11.55 -21.60
C ILE A 189 1.11 12.58 -22.64
N ARG A 190 -0.14 13.05 -22.55
CA ARG A 190 -0.75 14.05 -23.45
C ARG A 190 -1.42 15.18 -22.68
#